data_AF-A0A1E7K5N3-F1
#
_entry.id   AF-A0A1E7K5N3-F1
#
_cell.length_a   1.000
_cell.length_b   1.000
_cell.length_c   1.000
_cell.angle_alpha   90.00
_cell.angle_beta   90.00
_cell.angle_gamma   90.00
#
_symmetry.space_group_name_H-M   'P 1'
#
loop_
_entity.id
_entity.type
_entity.pdbx_description
1 polymer ?
#
loop_
_entity_poly.entity_id
_entity_poly.type
_entity_poly.pdbx_seq_one_letter_code
_entity_poly.pdbx_strand_id
1 'polypeptide(L)' 'MVAGPVEAAAYGNLLVQARTAGAVTGPLPALRALVRDSVRLRQYDPEGDRSPWERAAARRAAGEHPTGRQRQDGRESPCA' A
#
# COMPACT_ATOMS: atom_id res chain seq x y z
N MET A 1 8.15 -3.28 -10.98
CA MET A 1 6.97 -2.98 -10.14
C MET A 1 6.43 -1.61 -10.50
N VAL A 2 5.11 -1.41 -10.46
CA VAL A 2 4.50 -0.09 -10.61
C VAL A 2 4.05 0.39 -9.22
N ALA A 3 4.53 1.54 -8.79
CA ALA A 3 4.04 2.17 -7.57
C ALA A 3 2.81 3.02 -7.92
N GLY A 4 1.76 2.91 -7.09
CA GLY A 4 0.61 3.82 -7.18
C GLY A 4 1.00 5.24 -6.75
N PRO A 5 0.23 6.26 -7.16
CA PRO A 5 0.41 7.62 -6.68
C PRO A 5 0.13 7.68 -5.17
N VAL A 6 0.69 8.67 -4.48
CA VAL A 6 0.45 8.86 -3.04
C VAL A 6 -1.03 9.16 -2.75
N GLU A 7 -1.72 9.71 -3.75
CA GLU A 7 -3.15 10.07 -3.74
C GLU A 7 -4.08 8.89 -4.10
N ALA A 8 -3.57 7.65 -4.23
CA ALA A 8 -4.38 6.51 -4.68
C ALA A 8 -5.69 6.34 -3.87
N ALA A 9 -5.64 6.58 -2.56
CA ALA A 9 -6.83 6.55 -1.71
C ALA A 9 -7.83 7.69 -2.04
N ALA A 10 -7.33 8.89 -2.35
CA ALA A 10 -8.17 10.02 -2.73
C ALA A 10 -8.90 9.77 -4.07
N TYR A 11 -8.21 9.23 -5.07
CA TYR A 11 -8.82 8.81 -6.33
C TYR A 11 -9.90 7.75 -6.12
N GLY A 12 -9.68 6.79 -5.23
CA GLY A 12 -10.68 5.78 -4.86
C GLY A 12 -11.95 6.41 -4.29
N ASN A 13 -11.79 7.34 -3.33
CA ASN A 13 -12.91 8.05 -2.73
C ASN A 13 -13.69 8.88 -3.75
N LEU A 14 -12.99 9.67 -4.58
CA LEU A 14 -13.61 10.49 -5.63
C LEU A 14 -14.37 9.64 -6.65
N LEU A 15 -13.82 8.51 -7.08
CA LEU A 15 -14.49 7.61 -8.03
C LEU A 15 -15.79 7.02 -7.45
N VAL A 16 -15.77 6.61 -6.19
CA VAL A 16 -16.96 6.08 -5.49
C VAL A 16 -18.03 7.18 -5.34
N GLN A 17 -17.62 8.40 -4.99
CA GLN A 17 -18.52 9.55 -4.89
C GLN A 17 -19.12 9.92 -6.25
N ALA A 18 -18.28 10.04 -7.30
CA ALA A 18 -18.72 10.38 -8.65
C ALA A 18 -19.68 9.34 -9.23
N ARG A 19 -19.47 8.05 -8.93
CA ARG A 19 -20.40 6.98 -9.32
C ARG A 19 -21.75 7.12 -8.62
N THR A 20 -21.74 7.37 -7.31
CA THR A 20 -22.96 7.56 -6.51
C THR A 20 -23.74 8.78 -6.98
N ALA A 21 -23.04 9.85 -7.36
CA ALA A 21 -23.64 11.06 -7.93
C ALA A 21 -24.12 10.90 -9.39
N GLY A 22 -23.90 9.74 -10.02
CA GLY A 22 -24.26 9.49 -11.43
C GLY A 22 -23.37 10.17 -12.46
N ALA A 23 -22.28 10.82 -12.05
CA ALA A 23 -21.35 11.53 -12.93
C ALA A 23 -20.48 10.57 -13.76
N VAL A 24 -20.23 9.36 -13.24
CA VAL A 24 -19.56 8.27 -13.98
C VAL A 24 -20.36 6.98 -13.82
N THR A 25 -20.46 6.21 -14.89
CA THR A 25 -21.22 4.95 -14.92
C THR A 25 -20.41 3.83 -15.57
N GLY A 26 -20.90 2.61 -15.45
CA GLY A 26 -20.28 1.43 -16.06
C GLY A 26 -19.70 0.43 -15.06
N PRO A 27 -19.13 -0.67 -15.58
CA PRO A 27 -18.63 -1.76 -14.77
C PRO A 27 -17.30 -1.40 -14.10
N LEU A 28 -16.95 -2.11 -13.03
CA LEU A 28 -15.74 -1.85 -12.25
C LEU A 28 -14.44 -1.80 -13.08
N PRO A 29 -14.23 -2.64 -14.12
CA PRO A 29 -13.06 -2.53 -14.99
C PRO A 29 -12.97 -1.18 -15.73
N ALA A 30 -14.10 -0.65 -16.21
CA ALA A 30 -14.15 0.64 -16.91
C ALA A 30 -13.81 1.80 -15.96
N LEU A 31 -14.35 1.74 -14.73
CA LEU A 31 -14.05 2.74 -13.70
C LEU A 31 -12.57 2.71 -13.27
N ARG A 32 -11.96 1.53 -13.18
CA ARG A 32 -10.51 1.39 -12.91
C ARG A 32 -9.65 1.89 -14.05
N ALA A 33 -10.07 1.68 -15.30
CA ALA A 33 -9.40 2.24 -16.48
C ALA A 33 -9.41 3.77 -16.45
N LEU A 34 -10.56 4.38 -16.12
CA LEU A 34 -10.68 5.83 -15.96
C LEU A 34 -9.67 6.40 -14.95
N VAL A 35 -9.50 5.75 -13.79
CA VAL A 35 -8.46 6.17 -12.82
C VAL A 35 -7.06 5.97 -13.37
N ARG A 36 -6.76 4.82 -13.99
CA ARG A 36 -5.45 4.54 -14.58
C ARG A 36 -5.06 5.60 -15.61
N ASP A 37 -5.99 6.00 -16.47
CA ASP A 37 -5.72 6.96 -17.54
C ASP A 37 -5.55 8.39 -17.01
N SER A 38 -6.03 8.67 -15.80
CA SER A 38 -5.91 9.98 -15.13
C SER A 38 -4.56 10.22 -14.44
N VAL A 39 -3.72 9.19 -14.28
CA VAL A 39 -2.46 9.26 -13.52
C VAL A 39 -1.27 8.81 -14.37
N ARG A 40 -0.16 9.54 -14.29
CA ARG A 40 1.11 9.10 -14.87
C ARG A 40 1.87 8.28 -13.84
N LEU A 41 2.03 6.98 -14.11
CA LEU A 41 2.75 6.07 -13.24
C LEU A 41 4.20 5.91 -13.69
N ARG A 42 5.12 5.88 -12.73
CA ARG A 42 6.51 5.52 -12.97
C ARG A 42 6.70 4.02 -12.76
N GLN A 43 7.39 3.40 -13.70
CA GLN A 43 7.82 2.01 -13.58
C GLN A 43 9.20 1.98 -12.91
N TYR A 44 9.38 1.02 -12.01
CA TYR A 44 10.64 0.77 -11.33
C TYR A 44 11.01 -0.70 -11.50
N ASP A 45 12.18 -0.95 -12.07
CA ASP A 45 12.70 -2.30 -12.18
C ASP A 45 13.48 -2.66 -10.90
N PRO A 46 13.41 -3.91 -10.43
CA PRO A 46 14.20 -4.35 -9.30
C PRO A 46 15.68 -4.35 -9.70
N GLU A 47 16.51 -3.72 -8.88
CA GLU A 47 17.95 -3.61 -9.10
C GLU A 47 18.71 -4.32 -7.96
N GLY A 48 19.87 -4.90 -8.28
CA GLY A 48 20.77 -5.54 -7.32
C GLY A 48 20.46 -7.00 -7.00
N ASP A 49 21.13 -7.53 -5.95
CA ASP A 49 20.99 -8.91 -5.50
C ASP A 49 19.65 -9.14 -4.77
N ARG A 50 18.92 -10.16 -5.20
CA ARG A 50 17.64 -10.59 -4.62
C ARG A 50 17.78 -11.51 -3.41
N SER A 51 18.95 -12.11 -3.20
CA SER A 51 19.18 -13.10 -2.14
C SER A 51 18.75 -12.62 -0.73
N PRO A 52 18.88 -11.32 -0.35
CA PRO A 52 18.40 -10.85 0.95
C PRO A 52 16.88 -10.93 1.10
N TRP A 53 16.13 -10.64 0.03
CA TRP A 53 14.67 -10.69 0.00
C TRP A 53 14.16 -12.13 0.02
N GLU A 54 14.85 -13.05 -0.66
CA GLU A 54 14.52 -14.47 -0.64
C GLU A 54 14.70 -15.07 0.76
N ARG A 55 15.82 -14.75 1.44
CA ARG A 55 16.00 -15.13 2.85
C ARG A 55 14.92 -14.54 3.75
N ALA A 56 14.51 -13.29 3.53
CA ALA A 56 13.42 -12.68 4.30
C ALA A 56 12.06 -13.34 4.06
N ALA A 57 11.76 -13.71 2.82
CA ALA A 57 10.55 -14.45 2.46
C ALA A 57 10.54 -15.85 3.11
N ALA A 58 11.67 -16.55 3.12
CA ALA A 58 11.82 -17.85 3.77
C ALA A 58 11.54 -17.77 5.29
N ARG A 59 12.07 -16.76 5.99
CA ARG A 59 11.76 -16.54 7.42
C ARG A 59 10.26 -16.31 7.66
N ARG A 60 9.61 -15.49 6.82
CA ARG A 60 8.16 -15.28 6.92
C ARG A 60 7.37 -16.57 6.68
N ALA A 61 7.78 -17.38 5.71
CA ALA A 61 7.15 -18.68 5.43
C ALA A 61 7.36 -19.68 6.58
N ALA A 62 8.50 -19.61 7.25
CA ALA A 62 8.82 -20.40 8.44
C ALA A 62 8.13 -19.90 9.72
N GLY A 63 7.40 -18.77 9.68
CA GLY A 63 6.72 -18.19 10.84
C GLY A 63 7.63 -17.40 11.78
N GLU A 64 8.89 -17.19 11.40
CA GLU A 64 9.84 -16.40 12.17
C GLU A 64 9.50 -14.91 12.06
N HIS A 65 8.89 -14.36 13.12
CA HIS A 65 8.73 -12.92 13.26
C HIS A 65 10.08 -12.30 13.61
N PRO A 66 10.49 -11.19 12.97
CA PRO A 66 11.64 -10.43 13.44
C PRO A 66 11.30 -9.92 14.84
N THR A 67 11.98 -10.45 15.87
CA THR A 67 11.84 -10.01 17.25
C THR A 67 12.13 -8.52 17.32
N GLY A 68 11.07 -7.72 17.34
CA GLY A 68 11.16 -6.28 17.54
C GLY A 68 11.90 -6.02 18.84
N ARG A 69 12.92 -5.16 18.78
CA ARG A 69 13.64 -4.62 19.94
C ARG A 69 12.62 -4.16 20.99
N GLN A 70 12.43 -4.96 22.05
CA GLN A 70 11.60 -4.57 23.18
C GLN A 70 12.21 -3.29 23.78
N ARG A 71 11.50 -2.17 23.61
CA ARG A 71 11.75 -0.97 24.43
C ARG A 71 11.45 -1.38 25.87
N GLN A 72 12.44 -1.21 26.72
CA GLN A 72 12.35 -1.54 28.13
C GLN A 72 11.23 -0.73 28.79
N ASP A 73 10.45 -1.50 29.55
CA ASP A 73 9.49 -1.10 30.56
C ASP A 73 10.06 0.01 31.47
N GLY A 74 9.29 1.08 31.64
CA GLY A 74 9.79 2.33 32.21
C GLY A 74 8.68 3.23 32.75
N ARG A 75 7.98 2.73 33.77
CA ARG A 75 7.19 3.47 34.80
C ARG A 75 6.19 4.52 34.29
N GLU A 76 4.92 4.13 34.23
CA GLU A 76 3.82 5.08 34.36
C GLU A 76 3.82 5.68 35.79
N SER A 77 4.01 6.99 35.88
CA SER A 77 3.70 7.78 37.08
C SER A 77 2.36 8.48 36.82
N PRO A 78 1.35 8.35 37.70
CA PRO A 78 0.06 8.99 37.45
C PRO A 78 0.17 10.51 37.66
N CYS A 79 -0.39 11.28 36.72
CA CYS A 79 -0.62 12.72 36.93
C CYS A 79 -1.62 12.91 38.07
N ALA A 80 -1.24 13.77 39.02
CA ALA A 80 -2.12 14.43 39.98
C ALA A 80 -2.91 15.55 39.32
#